data_AF-A0A966WNF6-F1
#
_entry.id   AF-A0A966WNF6-F1
#
_cell.length_a   1.000
_cell.length_b   1.000
_cell.length_c   1.000
_cell.angle_alpha   90.00
_cell.angle_beta   90.00
_cell.angle_gamma   90.00
#
_symmetry.space_group_name_H-M   'P 1'
#
loop_
_entity.id
_entity.type
_entity.pdbx_description
1 polymer ?
#
loop_
_entity_poly.entity_id
_entity_poly.type
_entity_poly.pdbx_seq_one_letter_code
_entity_poly.pdbx_strand_id
1 'polypeptide(L)'
;WRRLILLVVAAFILAVVLGWWVMAPKSGLPVESVTDNPVQVVESAWLQVLSSISHKITVLQSEFLGPYSAEYAWALFVFAVAVLLASATLSQLSIPWAVLVFAAIWFRVRFPGKSLNRLWVSLIAMHLAILLVFTVINLFLAARYPLALAVTILVLAPFALDRVAEVSGWRRLGGVRRVTLLVLLVWALGESISGLDNATRAHALKEAGQWIATQTQESGSVVTNDRRIAYYAGRHWDLSSIEPSVAKILHGLRGGLWPDASYVALRLSRGGTQTHDWVIEALGAAPLRTIDEGKGDRVLIYRRP
;
A
#
# COMPACT_ATOMS: atom_id res chain seq x y z
N TRP A 1 8.43 25.82 -29.66
CA TRP A 1 9.51 26.36 -28.82
C TRP A 1 9.12 26.54 -27.35
N ARG A 2 8.29 27.52 -26.94
CA ARG A 2 7.96 27.74 -25.50
C ARG A 2 7.43 26.50 -24.75
N ARG A 3 6.53 25.72 -25.37
CA ARG A 3 6.00 24.47 -24.78
C ARG A 3 7.05 23.35 -24.66
N LEU A 4 7.98 23.29 -25.61
CA LEU A 4 9.09 22.32 -25.60
C LEU A 4 10.07 22.66 -24.49
N ILE A 5 10.42 23.94 -24.33
CA ILE A 5 11.28 24.42 -23.25
C ILE A 5 10.65 24.11 -21.89
N LEU A 6 9.36 24.39 -21.71
CA LEU A 6 8.65 24.06 -20.45
C LEU A 6 8.65 22.56 -20.15
N LEU A 7 8.48 21.71 -21.16
CA LEU A 7 8.54 20.26 -20.97
C LEU A 7 9.94 19.78 -20.59
N VAL A 8 10.99 20.30 -21.25
CA VAL A 8 12.37 19.96 -20.94
C VAL A 8 12.73 20.41 -19.52
N VAL A 9 12.35 21.62 -19.13
CA VAL A 9 12.58 22.15 -17.78
C VAL A 9 11.83 21.32 -16.74
N ALA A 10 10.55 20.99 -16.98
CA ALA A 10 9.77 20.16 -16.06
C ALA A 10 10.36 18.74 -15.93
N ALA A 11 10.80 18.14 -17.03
CA ALA A 11 11.45 16.83 -17.03
C ALA A 11 12.78 16.87 -16.27
N PHE A 12 13.57 17.94 -16.45
CA PHE A 12 14.81 18.14 -15.72
C PHE A 12 14.58 18.30 -14.20
N ILE A 13 13.62 19.13 -13.81
CA ILE A 13 13.25 19.31 -12.39
C ILE A 13 12.80 17.97 -11.79
N LEU A 14 11.95 17.22 -12.50
CA LEU A 14 11.50 15.90 -12.06
C LEU A 14 12.68 14.93 -11.91
N ALA A 15 13.63 14.94 -12.84
CA ALA A 15 14.82 14.10 -12.78
C ALA A 15 15.70 14.44 -11.57
N VAL A 16 15.89 15.73 -11.25
CA VAL A 16 16.65 16.17 -10.07
C VAL A 16 15.96 15.73 -8.78
N VAL A 17 14.65 15.93 -8.66
CA VAL A 17 13.87 15.51 -7.47
C VAL A 17 13.92 14.00 -7.29
N LEU A 18 13.73 13.23 -8.36
CA LEU A 18 13.83 11.78 -8.31
C LEU A 18 15.26 11.31 -7.99
N GLY A 19 16.27 11.92 -8.59
CA GLY A 19 17.68 11.59 -8.34
C GLY A 19 18.06 11.80 -6.87
N TRP A 20 17.68 12.95 -6.31
CA TRP A 20 17.83 13.24 -4.89
C TRP A 20 17.14 12.19 -4.01
N TRP A 21 15.89 11.86 -4.34
CA TRP A 21 15.09 10.91 -3.58
C TRP A 21 15.70 9.50 -3.55
N VAL A 22 16.36 9.07 -4.63
CA VAL A 22 17.11 7.80 -4.68
C VAL A 22 18.33 7.80 -3.77
N MET A 23 18.99 8.96 -3.61
CA MET A 23 20.21 9.11 -2.84
C MET A 23 20.01 9.34 -1.35
N ALA A 24 19.00 10.13 -0.99
CA ALA A 24 18.74 10.59 0.37
C ALA A 24 18.79 9.48 1.45
N PRO A 25 18.31 8.24 1.22
CA PRO A 25 18.35 7.19 2.23
C PRO A 25 19.74 6.60 2.48
N LYS A 26 20.69 6.74 1.54
CA LYS A 26 21.96 5.98 1.53
C LYS A 26 23.21 6.84 1.67
N SER A 27 23.18 8.09 1.20
CA SER A 27 24.40 8.90 1.06
C SER A 27 24.57 9.98 2.13
N GLY A 28 23.55 10.24 2.97
CA GLY A 28 23.63 11.31 3.98
C GLY A 28 23.93 12.70 3.40
N LEU A 29 23.71 12.88 2.09
CA LEU A 29 24.04 14.12 1.40
C LEU A 29 23.20 15.27 2.00
N PRO A 30 23.82 16.42 2.31
CA PRO A 30 23.09 17.61 2.74
C PRO A 30 22.26 18.16 1.58
N VAL A 31 21.08 18.71 1.88
CA VAL A 31 20.13 19.27 0.88
C VAL A 31 20.81 20.29 -0.06
N GLU A 32 21.87 20.95 0.43
CA GLU A 32 22.72 21.90 -0.29
C GLU A 32 23.37 21.31 -1.55
N SER A 33 23.68 20.01 -1.59
CA SER A 33 24.27 19.41 -2.80
C SER A 33 23.31 19.38 -4.00
N VAL A 34 22.00 19.48 -3.76
CA VAL A 34 20.98 19.54 -4.83
C VAL A 34 21.00 20.89 -5.54
N THR A 35 21.25 21.96 -4.78
CA THR A 35 21.28 23.32 -5.31
C THR A 35 22.60 23.63 -6.01
N ASP A 36 23.70 23.05 -5.52
CA ASP A 36 25.04 23.38 -6.01
C ASP A 36 25.39 22.70 -7.33
N ASN A 37 25.00 21.42 -7.52
CA ASN A 37 25.27 20.67 -8.75
C ASN A 37 24.13 19.69 -9.11
N PRO A 38 22.98 20.19 -9.61
CA PRO A 38 21.82 19.36 -9.92
C PRO A 38 22.09 18.30 -11.01
N VAL A 39 22.99 18.58 -11.95
CA VAL A 39 23.39 17.63 -13.00
C VAL A 39 24.12 16.43 -12.41
N GLN A 40 25.03 16.68 -11.45
CA GLN A 40 25.80 15.62 -10.80
C GLN A 40 24.88 14.71 -9.97
N VAL A 41 23.85 15.27 -9.32
CA VAL A 41 22.83 14.48 -8.61
C VAL A 41 22.10 13.53 -9.57
N VAL A 42 21.71 14.01 -10.74
CA VAL A 42 21.05 13.17 -11.76
C VAL A 42 21.98 12.09 -12.29
N GLU A 43 23.22 12.43 -12.63
CA GLU A 43 24.20 11.49 -13.17
C GLU A 43 24.53 10.38 -12.16
N SER A 44 24.83 10.77 -10.93
CA SER A 44 25.16 9.81 -9.87
C SER A 44 23.97 8.93 -9.50
N ALA A 45 22.74 9.47 -9.53
CA ALA A 45 21.53 8.68 -9.28
C ALA A 45 21.29 7.69 -10.43
N TRP A 46 21.54 8.12 -11.67
CA TRP A 46 21.47 7.27 -12.84
C TRP A 46 22.44 6.09 -12.77
N LEU A 47 23.71 6.34 -12.40
CA LEU A 47 24.72 5.30 -12.20
C LEU A 47 24.33 4.32 -11.07
N GLN A 48 23.75 4.83 -9.99
CA GLN A 48 23.25 3.98 -8.89
C GLN A 48 22.07 3.11 -9.31
N VAL A 49 21.16 3.64 -10.12
CA VAL A 49 20.03 2.88 -10.66
C VAL A 49 20.55 1.79 -11.62
N LEU A 50 21.44 2.14 -12.54
CA LEU A 50 22.04 1.17 -13.48
C LEU A 50 22.78 0.05 -12.76
N SER A 51 23.63 0.38 -11.79
CA SER A 51 24.37 -0.64 -11.02
C SER A 51 23.44 -1.56 -10.23
N SER A 52 22.37 -1.02 -9.63
CA SER A 52 21.34 -1.81 -8.93
C SER A 52 20.60 -2.76 -9.87
N ILE A 53 20.21 -2.28 -11.06
CA ILE A 53 19.54 -3.10 -12.07
C ILE A 53 20.47 -4.21 -12.55
N SER A 54 21.71 -3.89 -12.93
CA SER A 54 22.70 -4.87 -13.37
C SER A 54 22.92 -5.94 -12.31
N HIS A 55 23.09 -5.55 -11.04
CA HIS A 55 23.23 -6.50 -9.94
C HIS A 55 22.02 -7.45 -9.84
N LYS A 56 20.79 -6.93 -9.94
CA LYS A 56 19.57 -7.75 -9.88
C LYS A 56 19.48 -8.73 -11.05
N ILE A 57 19.88 -8.32 -12.25
CA ILE A 57 19.90 -9.19 -13.43
C ILE A 57 20.96 -10.28 -13.27
N THR A 58 22.15 -9.93 -12.78
CA THR A 58 23.21 -10.91 -12.51
C THR A 58 22.74 -11.96 -11.51
N VAL A 59 22.08 -11.56 -10.42
CA VAL A 59 21.47 -12.49 -9.47
C VAL A 59 20.41 -13.37 -10.14
N LEU A 60 19.56 -12.80 -11.00
CA LEU A 60 18.58 -13.59 -11.76
C LEU A 60 19.27 -14.63 -12.66
N GLN A 61 20.39 -14.25 -13.29
CA GLN A 61 21.18 -15.12 -14.17
C GLN A 61 21.89 -16.23 -13.41
N SER A 62 22.50 -15.94 -12.26
CA SER A 62 23.35 -16.89 -11.53
C SER A 62 22.58 -17.81 -10.58
N GLU A 63 21.54 -17.30 -9.92
CA GLU A 63 20.83 -18.02 -8.86
C GLU A 63 19.55 -18.72 -9.34
N PHE A 64 18.89 -18.19 -10.38
CA PHE A 64 17.55 -18.64 -10.77
C PHE A 64 17.47 -19.23 -12.19
N LEU A 65 18.35 -18.82 -13.09
CA LEU A 65 18.29 -19.23 -14.49
C LEU A 65 19.36 -20.27 -14.81
N GLY A 66 18.96 -21.32 -15.53
CA GLY A 66 19.90 -22.26 -16.11
C GLY A 66 20.75 -21.62 -17.23
N PRO A 67 21.87 -22.23 -17.62
CA PRO A 67 22.85 -21.66 -18.55
C PRO A 67 22.24 -21.25 -19.91
N TYR A 68 21.24 -21.97 -20.40
CA TYR A 68 20.54 -21.65 -21.65
C TYR A 68 19.46 -20.57 -21.52
N SER A 69 19.06 -20.22 -20.30
CA SER A 69 18.00 -19.23 -20.03
C SER A 69 18.53 -17.88 -19.53
N ALA A 70 19.82 -17.80 -19.19
CA ALA A 70 20.47 -16.58 -18.70
C ALA A 70 20.42 -15.41 -19.69
N GLU A 71 20.36 -15.70 -21.00
CA GLU A 71 20.20 -14.68 -22.06
C GLU A 71 18.85 -13.94 -21.95
N TYR A 72 17.82 -14.59 -21.42
CA TYR A 72 16.48 -13.99 -21.25
C TYR A 72 16.33 -13.19 -19.95
N ALA A 73 17.37 -13.05 -19.13
CA ALA A 73 17.26 -12.40 -17.83
C ALA A 73 16.77 -10.95 -17.90
N TRP A 74 17.21 -10.19 -18.91
CA TRP A 74 16.72 -8.83 -19.14
C TRP A 74 15.22 -8.82 -19.49
N ALA A 75 14.78 -9.72 -20.37
CA ALA A 75 13.38 -9.84 -20.76
C ALA A 75 12.50 -10.24 -19.57
N LEU A 76 12.95 -11.19 -18.75
CA LEU A 76 12.28 -11.62 -17.52
C LEU A 76 12.22 -10.49 -16.48
N PHE A 77 13.28 -9.70 -16.34
CA PHE A 77 13.28 -8.53 -15.46
C PHE A 77 12.25 -7.49 -15.91
N VAL A 78 12.24 -7.13 -17.20
CA VAL A 78 11.25 -6.18 -17.76
C VAL A 78 9.83 -6.72 -17.60
N PHE A 79 9.62 -8.01 -17.88
CA PHE A 79 8.33 -8.67 -17.68
C PHE A 79 7.89 -8.64 -16.22
N ALA A 80 8.79 -8.93 -15.27
CA ALA A 80 8.51 -8.87 -13.84
C ALA A 80 8.11 -7.45 -13.40
N VAL A 81 8.84 -6.42 -13.84
CA VAL A 81 8.49 -5.02 -13.58
C VAL A 81 7.11 -4.66 -14.15
N ALA A 82 6.82 -5.07 -15.39
CA ALA A 82 5.53 -4.81 -16.02
C ALA A 82 4.37 -5.51 -15.30
N VAL A 83 4.55 -6.79 -14.93
CA VAL A 83 3.56 -7.57 -14.17
C VAL A 83 3.37 -6.99 -12.78
N LEU A 84 4.43 -6.56 -12.08
CA LEU A 84 4.34 -5.90 -10.79
C LEU A 84 3.53 -4.60 -10.89
N LEU A 85 3.81 -3.75 -11.88
CA LEU A 85 3.08 -2.49 -12.07
C LEU A 85 1.61 -2.73 -12.42
N ALA A 86 1.34 -3.69 -13.32
CA ALA A 86 -0.02 -4.05 -13.71
C ALA A 86 -0.81 -4.66 -12.55
N SER A 87 -0.25 -5.65 -11.85
CA SER A 87 -0.89 -6.30 -10.71
C SER A 87 -1.11 -5.32 -9.56
N ALA A 88 -0.14 -4.47 -9.23
CA ALA A 88 -0.29 -3.45 -8.19
C ALA A 88 -1.41 -2.46 -8.56
N THR A 89 -1.47 -1.99 -9.80
CA THR A 89 -2.51 -1.06 -10.26
C THR A 89 -3.90 -1.71 -10.29
N LEU A 90 -4.01 -2.92 -10.85
CA LEU A 90 -5.27 -3.67 -10.92
C LEU A 90 -5.76 -4.10 -9.54
N SER A 91 -4.86 -4.39 -8.59
CA SER A 91 -5.27 -4.71 -7.21
C SER A 91 -5.98 -3.55 -6.51
N GLN A 92 -5.72 -2.30 -6.93
CA GLN A 92 -6.41 -1.12 -6.40
C GLN A 92 -7.73 -0.83 -7.12
N LEU A 93 -7.85 -1.28 -8.37
CA LEU A 93 -9.08 -1.19 -9.13
C LEU A 93 -9.87 -2.48 -8.89
N SER A 94 -10.83 -2.47 -7.95
CA SER A 94 -11.73 -3.62 -7.80
C SER A 94 -12.30 -4.01 -9.17
N ILE A 95 -12.49 -5.32 -9.40
CA ILE A 95 -12.89 -5.87 -10.70
C ILE A 95 -14.01 -5.07 -11.42
N PRO A 96 -15.14 -4.72 -10.77
CA PRO A 96 -16.22 -4.02 -11.47
C PRO A 96 -15.79 -2.63 -11.97
N TRP A 97 -15.00 -1.90 -11.19
CA TRP A 97 -14.46 -0.60 -11.60
C TRP A 97 -13.43 -0.71 -12.73
N ALA A 98 -12.57 -1.73 -12.70
CA ALA A 98 -11.61 -2.00 -13.77
C ALA A 98 -12.32 -2.28 -15.11
N VAL A 99 -13.38 -3.09 -15.08
CA VAL A 99 -14.20 -3.41 -16.26
C VAL A 99 -14.88 -2.16 -16.82
N LEU A 100 -15.45 -1.30 -15.95
CA LEU A 100 -16.09 -0.06 -16.38
C LEU A 100 -15.09 0.90 -17.06
N VAL A 101 -13.91 1.08 -16.47
CA VAL A 101 -12.85 1.91 -17.05
C VAL A 101 -12.38 1.33 -18.39
N PHE A 102 -12.16 0.02 -18.46
CA PHE A 102 -11.72 -0.63 -19.70
C PHE A 102 -12.76 -0.45 -20.82
N ALA A 103 -14.05 -0.65 -20.50
CA ALA A 103 -15.13 -0.38 -21.42
C ALA A 103 -15.16 1.10 -21.86
N ALA A 104 -14.95 2.03 -20.93
CA ALA A 104 -14.88 3.46 -21.24
C ALA A 104 -13.78 3.79 -22.25
N ILE A 105 -12.58 3.21 -22.07
CA ILE A 105 -11.45 3.37 -22.98
C ILE A 105 -11.78 2.74 -24.34
N TRP A 106 -12.33 1.52 -24.35
CA TRP A 106 -12.71 0.80 -25.56
C TRP A 106 -13.73 1.57 -26.41
N PHE A 107 -14.75 2.14 -25.78
CA PHE A 107 -15.77 2.98 -26.43
C PHE A 107 -15.33 4.44 -26.65
N ARG A 108 -14.05 4.75 -26.43
CA ARG A 108 -13.46 6.08 -26.62
C ARG A 108 -14.25 7.17 -25.89
N VAL A 109 -14.70 6.88 -24.66
CA VAL A 109 -15.22 7.88 -23.75
C VAL A 109 -14.12 8.90 -23.50
N ARG A 110 -14.46 10.16 -23.65
CA ARG A 110 -13.53 11.29 -23.56
C ARG A 110 -14.17 12.39 -22.75
N PHE A 111 -13.34 13.14 -22.06
CA PHE A 111 -13.77 14.37 -21.43
C PHE A 111 -14.28 15.37 -22.48
N PRO A 112 -15.24 16.25 -22.13
CA PRO A 112 -15.80 17.25 -23.07
C PRO A 112 -14.76 18.16 -23.72
N GLY A 113 -13.63 18.41 -23.04
CA GLY A 113 -12.51 19.21 -23.55
C GLY A 113 -11.32 18.37 -24.05
N LYS A 114 -10.79 18.70 -25.24
CA LYS A 114 -9.53 18.10 -25.74
C LYS A 114 -8.33 18.41 -24.83
N SER A 115 -8.31 19.58 -24.19
CA SER A 115 -7.29 19.96 -23.20
C SER A 115 -7.36 19.08 -21.95
N LEU A 116 -8.57 18.78 -21.47
CA LEU A 116 -8.77 17.96 -20.28
C LEU A 116 -8.34 16.51 -20.51
N ASN A 117 -8.64 15.94 -21.68
CA ASN A 117 -8.11 14.61 -22.04
C ASN A 117 -6.58 14.58 -22.05
N ARG A 118 -5.94 15.63 -22.57
CA ARG A 118 -4.47 15.73 -22.59
C ARG A 118 -3.90 15.83 -21.19
N LEU A 119 -4.51 16.65 -20.33
CA LEU A 119 -4.13 16.80 -18.94
C LEU A 119 -4.25 15.46 -18.19
N TRP A 120 -5.38 14.77 -18.35
CA TRP A 120 -5.62 13.47 -17.73
C TRP A 120 -4.61 12.41 -18.18
N VAL A 121 -4.33 12.30 -19.49
CA VAL A 121 -3.29 11.39 -19.99
C VAL A 121 -1.92 11.77 -19.45
N SER A 122 -1.59 13.06 -19.37
CA SER A 122 -0.31 13.51 -18.80
C SER A 122 -0.17 13.19 -17.31
N LEU A 123 -1.26 13.27 -16.54
CA LEU A 123 -1.27 12.88 -15.13
C LEU A 123 -1.09 11.37 -14.99
N ILE A 124 -1.78 10.55 -15.78
CA ILE A 124 -1.57 9.10 -15.79
C ILE A 124 -0.12 8.76 -16.14
N ALA A 125 0.44 9.38 -17.18
CA ALA A 125 1.82 9.17 -17.59
C ALA A 125 2.81 9.55 -16.47
N MET A 126 2.56 10.65 -15.76
CA MET A 126 3.38 11.08 -14.62
C MET A 126 3.34 10.05 -13.48
N HIS A 127 2.15 9.59 -13.08
CA HIS A 127 2.02 8.56 -12.05
C HIS A 127 2.71 7.25 -12.46
N LEU A 128 2.53 6.81 -13.71
CA LEU A 128 3.20 5.63 -14.24
C LEU A 128 4.72 5.78 -14.25
N ALA A 129 5.26 6.95 -14.60
CA ALA A 129 6.70 7.19 -14.58
C ALA A 129 7.28 7.10 -13.16
N ILE A 130 6.61 7.72 -12.18
CA ILE A 130 7.03 7.66 -10.77
C ILE A 130 7.00 6.21 -10.26
N LEU A 131 5.90 5.49 -10.53
CA LEU A 131 5.76 4.10 -10.12
C LEU A 131 6.78 3.20 -10.83
N LEU A 132 7.07 3.45 -12.11
CA LEU A 132 8.08 2.69 -12.85
C LEU A 132 9.46 2.83 -12.23
N VAL A 133 9.90 4.06 -11.95
CA VAL A 133 11.19 4.32 -11.27
C VAL A 133 11.23 3.60 -9.92
N PHE A 134 10.16 3.74 -9.13
CA PHE A 134 10.04 3.05 -7.84
C PHE A 134 10.13 1.52 -7.97
N THR A 135 9.43 0.95 -8.95
CA THR A 135 9.36 -0.49 -9.20
C THR A 135 10.72 -1.05 -9.60
N VAL A 136 11.42 -0.38 -10.50
CA VAL A 136 12.75 -0.81 -10.96
C VAL A 136 13.74 -0.82 -9.78
N ILE A 137 13.68 0.19 -8.91
CA ILE A 137 14.58 0.32 -7.75
C ILE A 137 14.24 -0.69 -6.64
N ASN A 138 12.97 -0.89 -6.30
CA ASN A 138 12.58 -1.67 -5.13
C ASN A 138 12.07 -3.09 -5.46
N LEU A 139 11.73 -3.39 -6.70
CA LEU A 139 11.06 -4.63 -7.15
C LEU A 139 9.82 -5.02 -6.32
N PHE A 140 9.23 -4.05 -5.63
CA PHE A 140 8.06 -4.22 -4.79
C PHE A 140 7.23 -2.95 -4.81
N LEU A 141 5.91 -3.08 -4.79
CA LEU A 141 4.97 -1.97 -4.60
C LEU A 141 3.99 -2.33 -3.49
N ALA A 142 3.99 -1.51 -2.44
CA ALA A 142 2.89 -1.55 -1.47
C ALA A 142 1.61 -1.04 -2.12
N ALA A 143 0.47 -1.61 -1.74
CA ALA A 143 -0.87 -1.26 -2.23
C ALA A 143 -1.16 0.25 -2.24
N ARG A 144 -0.61 1.01 -1.29
CA ARG A 144 -0.79 2.47 -1.17
C ARG A 144 -0.16 3.28 -2.31
N TYR A 145 0.88 2.78 -2.97
CA TYR A 145 1.61 3.55 -3.99
C TYR A 145 0.80 3.76 -5.28
N PRO A 146 0.17 2.74 -5.88
CA PRO A 146 -0.67 2.93 -7.07
C PRO A 146 -2.02 3.62 -6.80
N LEU A 147 -2.36 3.96 -5.56
CA LEU A 147 -3.68 4.53 -5.21
C LEU A 147 -3.97 5.83 -5.96
N ALA A 148 -2.99 6.73 -6.08
CA ALA A 148 -3.16 7.99 -6.82
C ALA A 148 -3.40 7.75 -8.33
N LEU A 149 -2.72 6.75 -8.92
CA LEU A 149 -2.95 6.32 -10.29
C LEU A 149 -4.36 5.75 -10.45
N ALA A 150 -4.80 4.87 -9.54
CA ALA A 150 -6.11 4.24 -9.57
C ALA A 150 -7.24 5.28 -9.47
N VAL A 151 -7.14 6.23 -8.55
CA VAL A 151 -8.11 7.34 -8.42
C VAL A 151 -8.13 8.19 -9.69
N THR A 152 -6.98 8.53 -10.25
CA THR A 152 -6.89 9.30 -11.50
C THR A 152 -7.58 8.57 -12.65
N ILE A 153 -7.36 7.26 -12.78
CA ILE A 153 -8.01 6.41 -13.79
C ILE A 153 -9.53 6.38 -13.58
N LEU A 154 -9.98 6.24 -12.32
CA LEU A 154 -11.39 6.19 -11.93
C LEU A 154 -12.17 7.47 -12.24
N VAL A 155 -11.50 8.62 -12.42
CA VAL A 155 -12.16 9.85 -12.88
C VAL A 155 -12.90 9.64 -14.20
N LEU A 156 -12.49 8.68 -15.04
CA LEU A 156 -13.17 8.36 -16.29
C LEU A 156 -14.51 7.63 -16.09
N ALA A 157 -14.69 6.92 -14.98
CA ALA A 157 -15.87 6.09 -14.70
C ALA A 157 -17.20 6.87 -14.76
N PRO A 158 -17.40 8.03 -14.09
CA PRO A 158 -18.66 8.77 -14.17
C PRO A 158 -19.01 9.22 -15.60
N PHE A 159 -18.02 9.58 -16.43
CA PHE A 159 -18.27 9.94 -17.84
C PHE A 159 -18.69 8.75 -18.69
N ALA A 160 -18.20 7.55 -18.34
CA ALA A 160 -18.63 6.31 -18.98
C ALA A 160 -20.09 5.99 -18.64
N LEU A 161 -20.47 6.19 -17.38
CA LEU A 161 -21.84 6.01 -16.91
C LEU A 161 -22.78 7.04 -17.52
N ASP A 162 -22.38 8.31 -17.61
CA ASP A 162 -23.16 9.39 -18.23
C ASP A 162 -23.50 9.08 -19.69
N ARG A 163 -22.48 8.69 -20.48
CA ARG A 163 -22.64 8.21 -21.88
C ARG A 163 -23.65 7.07 -22.03
N VAL A 164 -23.70 6.18 -21.05
CA VAL A 164 -24.62 5.04 -21.04
C VAL A 164 -26.02 5.44 -20.54
N ALA A 165 -26.09 6.35 -19.58
CA ALA A 165 -27.30 6.84 -18.94
C ALA A 165 -28.10 7.80 -19.83
N GLU A 166 -27.47 8.44 -20.83
CA GLU A 166 -28.20 9.16 -21.88
C GLU A 166 -29.36 8.30 -22.39
N VAL A 167 -30.59 8.83 -22.40
CA VAL A 167 -31.83 8.07 -22.67
C VAL A 167 -31.75 7.30 -23.99
N SER A 168 -31.04 7.85 -24.97
CA SER A 168 -30.81 7.21 -26.27
C SER A 168 -29.78 6.07 -26.20
N GLY A 169 -28.79 6.14 -25.32
CA GLY A 169 -27.80 5.10 -25.05
C GLY A 169 -28.41 3.93 -24.28
N TRP A 170 -29.14 4.21 -23.20
CA TRP A 170 -29.79 3.18 -22.38
C TRP A 170 -30.78 2.34 -23.20
N ARG A 171 -31.63 3.00 -23.99
CA ARG A 171 -32.61 2.30 -24.85
C ARG A 171 -31.96 1.54 -26.00
N ARG A 172 -30.79 1.97 -26.49
CA ARG A 172 -30.03 1.26 -27.53
C ARG A 172 -29.26 0.04 -27.01
N LEU A 173 -29.03 -0.07 -25.71
CA LEU A 173 -28.47 -1.28 -25.12
C LEU A 173 -29.47 -2.44 -25.26
N GLY A 174 -29.02 -3.57 -25.81
CA GLY A 174 -29.78 -4.82 -25.78
C GLY A 174 -29.99 -5.30 -24.33
N GLY A 175 -31.02 -6.13 -24.11
CA GLY A 175 -31.41 -6.60 -22.77
C GLY A 175 -30.24 -7.19 -21.97
N VAL A 176 -29.43 -8.03 -22.59
CA VAL A 176 -28.24 -8.64 -21.96
C VAL A 176 -27.25 -7.58 -21.46
N ARG A 177 -26.91 -6.57 -22.28
CA ARG A 177 -25.95 -5.52 -21.90
C ARG A 177 -26.46 -4.67 -20.74
N ARG A 178 -27.77 -4.39 -20.69
CA ARG A 178 -28.36 -3.66 -19.56
C ARG A 178 -28.26 -4.45 -18.26
N VAL A 179 -28.59 -5.74 -18.31
CA VAL A 179 -28.47 -6.64 -17.15
C VAL A 179 -27.01 -6.71 -16.69
N THR A 180 -26.05 -6.89 -17.60
CA THR A 180 -24.62 -6.89 -17.26
C THR A 180 -24.19 -5.59 -16.58
N LEU A 181 -24.61 -4.42 -17.09
CA LEU A 181 -24.27 -3.14 -16.48
C LEU A 181 -24.88 -3.00 -15.08
N LEU A 182 -26.14 -3.39 -14.89
CA LEU A 182 -26.79 -3.36 -13.57
C LEU A 182 -26.07 -4.28 -12.58
N VAL A 183 -25.72 -5.50 -12.99
CA VAL A 183 -24.94 -6.43 -12.16
C VAL A 183 -23.58 -5.84 -11.81
N LEU A 184 -22.87 -5.23 -12.76
CA LEU A 184 -21.59 -4.56 -12.51
C LEU A 184 -21.73 -3.39 -11.52
N LEU A 185 -22.81 -2.61 -11.61
CA LEU A 185 -23.06 -1.50 -10.69
C LEU A 185 -23.40 -1.98 -9.28
N VAL A 186 -24.25 -3.01 -9.15
CA VAL A 186 -24.56 -3.62 -7.85
C VAL A 186 -23.30 -4.22 -7.23
N TRP A 187 -22.47 -4.89 -8.02
CA TRP A 187 -21.19 -5.41 -7.55
C TRP A 187 -20.23 -4.29 -7.15
N ALA A 188 -20.09 -3.24 -7.96
CA ALA A 188 -19.28 -2.07 -7.64
C ALA A 188 -19.69 -1.44 -6.31
N LEU A 189 -21.00 -1.30 -6.08
CA LEU A 189 -21.54 -0.78 -4.83
C LEU A 189 -21.21 -1.71 -3.66
N GLY A 190 -21.33 -3.03 -3.85
CA GLY A 190 -20.95 -4.04 -2.86
C GLY A 190 -19.46 -3.97 -2.49
N GLU A 191 -18.56 -3.85 -3.47
CA GLU A 191 -17.11 -3.67 -3.24
C GLU A 191 -16.82 -2.37 -2.48
N SER A 192 -17.50 -1.28 -2.83
CA SER A 192 -17.36 0.00 -2.12
C SER A 192 -17.81 -0.08 -0.66
N ILE A 193 -18.89 -0.81 -0.37
CA ILE A 193 -19.38 -1.03 1.01
C ILE A 193 -18.45 -1.99 1.77
N SER A 194 -17.97 -3.05 1.13
CA SER A 194 -16.99 -3.98 1.70
C SER A 194 -15.71 -3.25 2.12
N GLY A 195 -15.27 -2.26 1.35
CA GLY A 195 -14.15 -1.39 1.73
C GLY A 195 -14.34 -0.65 3.07
N LEU A 196 -15.58 -0.35 3.46
CA LEU A 196 -15.90 0.25 4.77
C LEU A 196 -15.77 -0.73 5.93
N ASP A 197 -15.90 -2.05 5.68
CA ASP A 197 -15.74 -3.09 6.71
C ASP A 197 -14.29 -3.14 7.26
N ASN A 198 -13.30 -2.66 6.51
CA ASN A 198 -11.94 -2.54 7.04
C ASN A 198 -11.83 -1.52 8.19
N ALA A 199 -12.70 -0.50 8.22
CA ALA A 199 -12.72 0.46 9.32
C ALA A 199 -13.35 -0.14 10.59
N THR A 200 -14.37 -0.99 10.44
CA THR A 200 -15.04 -1.68 11.56
C THR A 200 -14.16 -2.77 12.18
N ARG A 201 -13.28 -3.42 11.40
CA ARG A 201 -12.32 -4.44 11.93
C ARG A 201 -11.35 -3.93 12.98
N ALA A 202 -11.13 -2.61 13.05
CA ALA A 202 -10.29 -2.00 14.08
C ALA A 202 -11.02 -1.75 15.41
N HIS A 203 -12.31 -2.07 15.50
CA HIS A 203 -13.11 -1.83 16.70
C HIS A 203 -12.58 -2.60 17.92
N ALA A 204 -12.23 -3.89 17.76
CA ALA A 204 -11.63 -4.69 18.82
C ALA A 204 -10.35 -4.07 19.41
N LEU A 205 -9.54 -3.42 18.57
CA LEU A 205 -8.31 -2.73 19.01
C LEU A 205 -8.62 -1.47 19.80
N LYS A 206 -9.65 -0.74 19.37
CA LYS A 206 -10.14 0.46 20.07
C LYS A 206 -10.76 0.08 21.41
N GLU A 207 -11.65 -0.90 21.44
CA GLU A 207 -12.27 -1.37 22.68
C GLU A 207 -11.22 -1.90 23.65
N ALA A 208 -10.23 -2.66 23.17
CA ALA A 208 -9.13 -3.14 24.01
C ALA A 208 -8.34 -1.99 24.63
N GLY A 209 -7.92 -1.01 23.84
CA GLY A 209 -7.19 0.15 24.36
C GLY A 209 -8.03 0.96 25.34
N GLN A 210 -9.30 1.22 25.03
CA GLN A 210 -10.22 1.94 25.92
C GLN A 210 -10.46 1.19 27.23
N TRP A 211 -10.62 -0.13 27.17
CA TRP A 211 -10.78 -0.95 28.36
C TRP A 211 -9.53 -0.88 29.24
N ILE A 212 -8.33 -1.01 28.66
CA ILE A 212 -7.07 -0.87 29.40
C ILE A 212 -6.97 0.53 30.04
N ALA A 213 -7.37 1.58 29.33
CA ALA A 213 -7.41 2.93 29.89
C ALA A 213 -8.30 3.03 31.14
N THR A 214 -9.44 2.31 31.19
CA THR A 214 -10.30 2.28 32.38
C THR A 214 -9.71 1.51 33.57
N GLN A 215 -8.86 0.51 33.31
CA GLN A 215 -8.29 -0.37 34.34
C GLN A 215 -6.97 0.15 34.92
N THR A 216 -6.37 1.17 34.30
CA THR A 216 -5.02 1.63 34.64
C THR A 216 -5.11 3.03 35.28
N GLN A 217 -5.60 3.09 36.52
CA GLN A 217 -5.50 4.31 37.35
C GLN A 217 -4.07 4.54 37.87
N GLU A 218 -3.26 3.48 37.93
CA GLU A 218 -1.85 3.53 38.36
C GLU A 218 -0.89 3.61 37.16
N SER A 219 0.29 4.16 37.41
CA SER A 219 1.36 4.47 36.46
C SER A 219 2.05 3.26 35.80
N GLY A 220 1.33 2.17 35.55
CA GLY A 220 1.85 0.98 34.86
C GLY A 220 1.96 1.18 33.35
N SER A 221 3.05 0.69 32.77
CA SER A 221 3.20 0.60 31.31
C SER A 221 2.30 -0.52 30.75
N VAL A 222 1.96 -0.41 29.46
CA VAL A 222 1.19 -1.41 28.72
C VAL A 222 2.07 -1.91 27.60
N VAL A 223 2.38 -3.21 27.61
CA VAL A 223 3.14 -3.84 26.53
C VAL A 223 2.17 -4.34 25.48
N THR A 224 2.38 -3.95 24.22
CA THR A 224 1.53 -4.39 23.11
C THR A 224 2.29 -4.51 21.80
N ASN A 225 1.77 -5.33 20.89
CA ASN A 225 2.27 -5.43 19.53
C ASN A 225 1.55 -4.52 18.52
N ASP A 226 0.59 -3.70 18.96
CA ASP A 226 -0.12 -2.78 18.06
C ASP A 226 -0.18 -1.36 18.63
N ARG A 227 0.36 -0.41 17.84
CA ARG A 227 0.41 1.01 18.21
C ARG A 227 -0.98 1.63 18.41
N ARG A 228 -2.03 1.10 17.78
CA ARG A 228 -3.41 1.59 17.95
C ARG A 228 -3.95 1.25 19.33
N ILE A 229 -3.64 0.06 19.86
CA ILE A 229 -4.02 -0.32 21.23
C ILE A 229 -3.35 0.63 22.21
N ALA A 230 -2.04 0.86 22.08
CA ALA A 230 -1.31 1.82 22.91
C ALA A 230 -1.88 3.25 22.80
N TYR A 231 -2.30 3.67 21.61
CA TYR A 231 -2.94 4.96 21.40
C TYR A 231 -4.25 5.11 22.17
N TYR A 232 -5.18 4.15 22.02
CA TYR A 232 -6.45 4.18 22.73
C TYR A 232 -6.31 3.93 24.24
N ALA A 233 -5.23 3.28 24.68
CA ALA A 233 -4.85 3.16 26.07
C ALA A 233 -4.18 4.41 26.66
N GLY A 234 -3.93 5.46 25.86
CA GLY A 234 -3.25 6.68 26.29
C GLY A 234 -1.74 6.55 26.49
N ARG A 235 -1.11 5.47 26.00
CA ARG A 235 0.31 5.11 26.19
C ARG A 235 1.15 5.10 24.90
N HIS A 236 0.67 5.74 23.82
CA HIS A 236 1.34 5.73 22.51
C HIS A 236 2.75 6.33 22.46
N TRP A 237 3.15 7.10 23.48
CA TRP A 237 4.48 7.70 23.59
C TRP A 237 5.54 6.70 24.10
N ASP A 238 5.12 5.61 24.76
CA ASP A 238 6.03 4.57 25.24
C ASP A 238 6.34 3.57 24.12
N LEU A 239 7.13 4.02 23.14
CA LEU A 239 7.54 3.20 21.99
C LEU A 239 8.34 1.96 22.42
N SER A 240 8.99 2.00 23.59
CA SER A 240 9.78 0.89 24.11
C SER A 240 8.91 -0.32 24.51
N SER A 241 7.64 -0.07 24.82
CA SER A 241 6.64 -1.08 25.16
C SER A 241 5.78 -1.52 23.96
N ILE A 242 6.12 -1.05 22.76
CA ILE A 242 5.45 -1.42 21.51
C ILE A 242 6.39 -2.29 20.66
N GLU A 243 6.24 -3.62 20.75
CA GLU A 243 7.03 -4.58 19.98
C GLU A 243 6.14 -5.36 19.00
N PRO A 244 6.26 -5.12 17.67
CA PRO A 244 5.36 -5.72 16.67
C PRO A 244 5.29 -7.25 16.69
N SER A 245 6.34 -7.94 17.15
CA SER A 245 6.36 -9.39 17.22
C SER A 245 5.84 -9.90 18.56
N VAL A 246 4.71 -10.61 18.53
CA VAL A 246 4.18 -11.31 19.71
C VAL A 246 5.20 -12.30 20.28
N ALA A 247 5.95 -13.00 19.42
CA ALA A 247 6.97 -13.95 19.86
C ALA A 247 8.09 -13.25 20.65
N LYS A 248 8.51 -12.05 20.23
CA LYS A 248 9.49 -11.26 20.97
C LYS A 248 8.93 -10.72 22.28
N ILE A 249 7.66 -10.31 22.30
CA ILE A 249 6.98 -9.93 23.56
C ILE A 249 6.99 -11.11 24.54
N LEU A 250 6.55 -12.29 24.11
CA LEU A 250 6.48 -13.47 24.97
C LEU A 250 7.87 -13.89 25.47
N HIS A 251 8.88 -13.89 24.59
CA HIS A 251 10.26 -14.16 24.98
C HIS A 251 10.79 -13.10 25.95
N GLY A 252 10.51 -11.82 25.70
CA GLY A 252 10.95 -10.72 26.56
C GLY A 252 10.31 -10.76 27.94
N LEU A 253 9.03 -11.08 28.03
CA LEU A 253 8.33 -11.25 29.31
C LEU A 253 8.97 -12.37 30.16
N ARG A 254 9.33 -13.50 29.54
CA ARG A 254 10.08 -14.57 30.22
C ARG A 254 11.48 -14.12 30.69
N GLY A 255 12.10 -13.22 29.94
CA GLY A 255 13.40 -12.62 30.27
C GLY A 255 13.33 -11.44 31.24
N GLY A 256 12.15 -11.09 31.77
CA GLY A 256 11.99 -9.98 32.71
C GLY A 256 11.95 -8.58 32.09
N LEU A 257 11.86 -8.47 30.76
CA LEU A 257 11.68 -7.18 30.08
C LEU A 257 10.33 -6.54 30.45
N TRP A 258 10.31 -5.22 30.42
CA TRP A 258 9.18 -4.36 30.84
C TRP A 258 8.75 -4.58 32.31
N PRO A 259 9.66 -4.35 33.29
CA PRO A 259 9.41 -4.50 34.72
C PRO A 259 8.23 -3.64 35.23
N ASP A 260 7.94 -2.54 34.56
CA ASP A 260 6.90 -1.59 34.96
C ASP A 260 5.56 -1.85 34.27
N ALA A 261 5.47 -2.90 33.43
CA ALA A 261 4.25 -3.21 32.72
C ALA A 261 3.23 -3.91 33.63
N SER A 262 2.04 -3.32 33.75
CA SER A 262 0.93 -3.91 34.50
C SER A 262 0.06 -4.83 33.64
N TYR A 263 -0.02 -4.53 32.35
CA TYR A 263 -0.83 -5.26 31.39
C TYR A 263 -0.05 -5.58 30.12
N VAL A 264 -0.40 -6.71 29.52
CA VAL A 264 0.09 -7.14 28.21
C VAL A 264 -1.13 -7.31 27.30
N ALA A 265 -1.16 -6.58 26.19
CA ALA A 265 -2.24 -6.63 25.22
C ALA A 265 -1.72 -7.12 23.86
N LEU A 266 -2.11 -8.33 23.48
CA LEU A 266 -1.64 -9.01 22.28
C LEU A 266 -2.74 -9.06 21.23
N ARG A 267 -2.51 -8.40 20.11
CA ARG A 267 -3.32 -8.52 18.89
C ARG A 267 -2.90 -9.78 18.14
N LEU A 268 -3.86 -10.67 17.91
CA LEU A 268 -3.75 -11.80 17.01
C LEU A 268 -4.54 -11.51 15.72
N SER A 269 -3.83 -11.49 14.59
CA SER A 269 -4.47 -11.39 13.29
C SER A 269 -5.20 -12.69 12.97
N ARG A 270 -6.42 -12.60 12.41
CA ARG A 270 -7.25 -13.77 12.09
C ARG A 270 -6.57 -14.76 11.13
N GLY A 271 -5.69 -14.27 10.25
CA GLY A 271 -4.89 -15.10 9.33
C GLY A 271 -3.43 -15.27 9.75
N GLY A 272 -3.09 -14.90 10.99
CA GLY A 272 -1.75 -15.05 11.53
C GLY A 272 -1.42 -16.50 11.86
N THR A 273 -0.13 -16.84 11.85
CA THR A 273 0.37 -18.17 12.26
C THR A 273 0.26 -18.40 13.77
N GLN A 274 0.08 -17.33 14.55
CA GLN A 274 0.00 -17.39 16.01
C GLN A 274 -1.46 -17.51 16.45
N THR A 275 -1.77 -18.64 17.08
CA THR A 275 -3.10 -18.95 17.57
C THR A 275 -3.27 -18.53 19.03
N HIS A 276 -4.53 -18.43 19.46
CA HIS A 276 -4.90 -18.18 20.86
C HIS A 276 -4.25 -19.21 21.80
N ASP A 277 -4.30 -20.48 21.43
CA ASP A 277 -3.82 -21.59 22.26
C ASP A 277 -2.30 -21.52 22.45
N TRP A 278 -1.56 -21.13 21.41
CA TRP A 278 -0.11 -20.92 21.49
C TRP A 278 0.27 -19.82 22.50
N VAL A 279 -0.50 -18.73 22.55
CA VAL A 279 -0.25 -17.65 23.51
C VAL A 279 -0.56 -18.11 24.94
N ILE A 280 -1.65 -18.85 25.14
CA ILE A 280 -2.01 -19.40 26.46
C ILE A 280 -0.92 -20.36 26.95
N GLU A 281 -0.46 -21.28 26.10
CA GLU A 281 0.63 -22.19 26.41
C GLU A 281 1.91 -21.42 26.78
N ALA A 282 2.21 -20.34 26.04
CA ALA A 282 3.42 -19.57 26.26
C ALA A 282 3.44 -18.77 27.57
N LEU A 283 2.27 -18.23 27.98
CA LEU A 283 2.12 -17.45 29.21
C LEU A 283 1.72 -18.31 30.41
N GLY A 284 1.27 -19.55 30.21
CA GLY A 284 0.83 -20.46 31.26
C GLY A 284 -0.44 -20.00 32.01
N ALA A 285 -1.13 -18.99 31.50
CA ALA A 285 -2.29 -18.37 32.14
C ALA A 285 -3.38 -18.06 31.10
N ALA A 286 -4.63 -18.07 31.54
CA ALA A 286 -5.76 -17.62 30.72
C ALA A 286 -5.77 -16.08 30.61
N PRO A 287 -6.23 -15.51 29.48
CA PRO A 287 -6.37 -14.07 29.34
C PRO A 287 -7.38 -13.51 30.34
N LEU A 288 -7.06 -12.35 30.91
CA LEU A 288 -7.95 -11.59 31.77
C LEU A 288 -9.20 -11.13 30.99
N ARG A 289 -9.01 -10.76 29.72
CA ARG A 289 -10.10 -10.44 28.80
C ARG A 289 -9.71 -10.79 27.37
N THR A 290 -10.66 -11.38 26.65
CA THR A 290 -10.57 -11.58 25.21
C THR A 290 -11.62 -10.71 24.53
N ILE A 291 -11.18 -9.87 23.61
CA ILE A 291 -12.07 -9.04 22.78
C ILE A 291 -12.00 -9.61 21.37
N ASP A 292 -13.13 -10.15 20.93
CA ASP A 292 -13.31 -10.75 19.61
C ASP A 292 -14.71 -10.46 19.09
N GLU A 293 -14.82 -9.75 17.97
CA GLU A 293 -16.09 -9.43 17.32
C GLU A 293 -16.41 -10.36 16.13
N GLY A 294 -15.63 -11.44 15.94
CA GLY A 294 -15.87 -12.46 14.91
C GLY A 294 -15.62 -12.01 13.46
N LYS A 295 -15.46 -10.71 13.20
CA LYS A 295 -15.18 -10.13 11.86
C LYS A 295 -13.79 -9.50 11.72
N GLY A 296 -13.01 -9.38 12.79
CA GLY A 296 -11.73 -8.66 12.81
C GLY A 296 -10.59 -9.40 13.52
N ASP A 297 -9.61 -8.63 13.99
CA ASP A 297 -8.51 -9.13 14.81
C ASP A 297 -8.99 -9.41 16.24
N ARG A 298 -8.38 -10.39 16.88
CA ARG A 298 -8.65 -10.72 18.29
C ARG A 298 -7.61 -10.05 19.16
N VAL A 299 -8.03 -9.47 20.29
CA VAL A 299 -7.11 -8.94 21.28
C VAL A 299 -7.22 -9.74 22.57
N LEU A 300 -6.07 -10.24 23.03
CA LEU A 300 -5.94 -10.94 24.30
C LEU A 300 -5.25 -9.99 25.29
N ILE A 301 -5.89 -9.78 26.43
CA ILE A 301 -5.38 -8.91 27.47
C ILE A 301 -5.05 -9.76 28.70
N TYR A 302 -3.82 -9.64 29.17
CA TYR A 302 -3.32 -10.33 30.35
C TYR A 302 -2.90 -9.29 31.38
N ARG A 303 -3.11 -9.60 32.66
CA ARG A 303 -2.27 -9.00 33.70
C ARG A 303 -0.87 -9.60 33.50
N ARG A 304 0.17 -8.79 33.67
CA ARG A 304 1.53 -9.32 33.56
C ARG A 304 1.72 -10.51 34.53
N PRO A 305 2.19 -11.67 34.04
CA PRO A 305 2.49 -12.83 34.88
C PRO A 305 3.74 -12.61 35.74
#